data_AF-A0A1C5XRZ7-F1
#
_entry.id   AF-A0A1C5XRZ7-F1
#
_cell.length_a   1.000
_cell.length_b   1.000
_cell.length_c   1.000
_cell.angle_alpha   90.00
_cell.angle_beta   90.00
_cell.angle_gamma   90.00
#
_symmetry.space_group_name_H-M   'P 1'
#
loop_
_entity.id
_entity.type
_entity.pdbx_description
1 polymer ?
#
loop_
_entity_poly.entity_id
_entity_poly.type
_entity_poly.pdbx_seq_one_letter_code
_entity_poly.pdbx_strand_id
1 'polypeptide(L)'
;MSYCIAWKKNEQVFMLSESAISSFEDDIQAGISTFGEVQGLYGKYYVQEGLLKIIKINDDFVLGVSGDVPTIIELLTHVYSLREMLTLEILRNIITNNYQDRGISAIVVEKGRHPQIYLFEENRFSCTDRCEIGAGRKNAFFSADINQIIDQEYAEGDEHDYLAKVIGCAQCYSIKNRCIQEGYGGTFYGVVIGSKIEWFRDMGYYIFKKDIQDGFFTSVINRRDSVFSTSNFSDHTIFMLNFLMDKEVWENPYFKRAVMKSLHTKNPFYFFIYSSYYHVAFYIRMNSESQNFFLKRWIKRNNDDVYCAFAFRPELEEMCVKYANETSKLPTLVELPSIREPYMPHELAKSFCDIPDRLSSDVQKHMDFDFSLYSVPGYDLNCIVPIKRAISEYHNLVLVDFHYFYSVCNEIYGRYHKLHDIDVSKMDLRPLVSLFLNQIAENDFDKYLLVFVKEVGRSECLDGVDLSCLLTTYKNVEFIEVPNFETDLCGTLFLLFKNYYLNDRFFHLDKFVIAADNIKVNGLLSAITPEFNFGNSNPDIVLIRNMNGMTAMDGRFRYAVIDYWIVAAFGIPFESLGMLDALLENECGDAFYSDQ
;
A
#
# COMPACT_ATOMS: atom_id res chain seq x y z
N MET A 1 -11.50 24.05 -14.58
CA MET A 1 -12.91 23.61 -14.49
C MET A 1 -12.96 22.48 -13.47
N SER A 2 -14.11 22.22 -12.85
CA SER A 2 -14.22 21.21 -11.78
C SER A 2 -15.67 20.83 -11.48
N TYR A 3 -15.86 19.78 -10.67
CA TYR A 3 -17.12 19.46 -10.02
C TYR A 3 -16.91 18.99 -8.58
N CYS A 4 -17.70 19.51 -7.64
CA CYS A 4 -17.76 19.01 -6.27
C CYS A 4 -19.19 19.17 -5.74
N ILE A 5 -19.67 18.15 -5.05
CA ILE A 5 -21.01 18.12 -4.44
C ILE A 5 -20.91 17.62 -3.00
N ALA A 6 -21.78 18.16 -2.13
CA ALA A 6 -21.99 17.64 -0.79
C ALA A 6 -23.48 17.50 -0.50
N TRP A 7 -23.86 16.47 0.26
CA TRP A 7 -25.25 16.21 0.63
C TRP A 7 -25.36 15.50 1.99
N LYS A 8 -26.50 15.68 2.66
CA LYS A 8 -26.87 14.92 3.85
C LYS A 8 -27.67 13.67 3.50
N LYS A 9 -27.36 12.56 4.19
CA LYS A 9 -28.17 11.32 4.19
C LYS A 9 -27.94 10.59 5.51
N ASN A 10 -29.00 10.11 6.15
CA ASN A 10 -28.94 9.32 7.39
C ASN A 10 -28.06 9.95 8.50
N GLU A 11 -28.26 11.24 8.81
CA GLU A 11 -27.48 12.00 9.81
C GLU A 11 -25.98 12.18 9.50
N GLN A 12 -25.53 11.77 8.31
CA GLN A 12 -24.16 11.96 7.84
C GLN A 12 -24.12 12.95 6.67
N VAL A 13 -22.96 13.55 6.44
CA VAL A 13 -22.66 14.32 5.24
C VAL A 13 -21.71 13.54 4.36
N PHE A 14 -21.98 13.53 3.06
CA PHE A 14 -21.12 12.94 2.05
C PHE A 14 -20.60 14.06 1.14
N MET A 15 -19.38 13.90 0.63
CA MET A 15 -18.86 14.74 -0.45
C MET A 15 -18.32 13.87 -1.57
N LEU A 16 -18.48 14.33 -2.80
CA LEU A 16 -17.97 13.70 -4.02
C LEU A 16 -17.30 14.77 -4.88
N SER A 17 -16.14 14.44 -5.43
CA SER A 17 -15.46 15.27 -6.43
C SER A 17 -14.69 14.40 -7.43
N GLU A 18 -14.02 15.06 -8.35
CA GLU A 18 -13.32 14.48 -9.49
C GLU A 18 -11.90 15.06 -9.61
N SER A 19 -11.04 14.48 -10.44
CA SER A 19 -9.61 14.78 -10.48
C SER A 19 -9.19 15.74 -11.59
N ALA A 20 -10.06 16.01 -12.57
CA ALA A 20 -9.70 16.79 -13.75
C ALA A 20 -9.36 18.26 -13.45
N ILE A 21 -8.37 18.76 -14.13
CA ILE A 21 -7.89 20.13 -14.12
C ILE A 21 -7.83 20.62 -15.56
N SER A 22 -7.86 21.94 -15.72
CA SER A 22 -7.84 22.56 -17.04
C SER A 22 -6.95 23.78 -17.07
N SER A 23 -6.15 23.94 -18.11
CA SER A 23 -5.22 25.05 -18.31
C SER A 23 -5.40 25.67 -19.71
N PHE A 24 -4.91 26.90 -19.90
CA PHE A 24 -4.84 27.52 -21.23
C PHE A 24 -3.54 27.20 -21.97
N GLU A 25 -2.55 26.67 -21.26
CA GLU A 25 -1.23 26.31 -21.75
C GLU A 25 -1.12 24.80 -21.87
N ASP A 26 -0.30 24.30 -22.78
CA ASP A 26 -0.10 22.85 -22.92
C ASP A 26 0.80 22.34 -21.77
N ASP A 27 0.17 21.82 -20.73
CA ASP A 27 0.83 21.25 -19.54
C ASP A 27 0.47 19.77 -19.33
N ILE A 28 -0.03 19.09 -20.37
CA ILE A 28 -0.48 17.70 -20.30
C ILE A 28 0.69 16.78 -19.94
N GLN A 29 0.57 16.10 -18.80
CA GLN A 29 1.60 15.17 -18.30
C GLN A 29 1.47 13.77 -18.92
N ALA A 30 0.25 13.36 -19.26
CA ALA A 30 -0.04 12.07 -19.86
C ALA A 30 -1.20 12.16 -20.85
N GLY A 31 -1.13 11.44 -21.97
CA GLY A 31 -2.15 11.49 -23.03
C GLY A 31 -3.45 10.74 -22.75
N ILE A 32 -3.49 9.89 -21.73
CA ILE A 32 -4.66 9.09 -21.32
C ILE A 32 -4.82 9.14 -19.80
N SER A 33 -6.05 9.16 -19.27
CA SER A 33 -6.32 9.15 -17.83
C SER A 33 -6.18 7.73 -17.25
N THR A 34 -6.25 7.61 -15.93
CA THR A 34 -6.26 6.31 -15.25
C THR A 34 -7.42 5.39 -15.69
N PHE A 35 -8.48 5.99 -16.24
CA PHE A 35 -9.66 5.27 -16.75
C PHE A 35 -9.69 5.15 -18.28
N GLY A 36 -8.57 5.46 -18.95
CA GLY A 36 -8.41 5.32 -20.39
C GLY A 36 -9.10 6.40 -21.24
N GLU A 37 -9.51 7.51 -20.63
CA GLU A 37 -10.05 8.65 -21.35
C GLU A 37 -8.91 9.50 -21.94
N VAL A 38 -9.07 10.00 -23.17
CA VAL A 38 -8.04 10.82 -23.82
C VAL A 38 -7.93 12.18 -23.11
N GLN A 39 -6.71 12.57 -22.77
CA GLN A 39 -6.37 13.87 -22.19
C GLN A 39 -5.80 14.79 -23.28
N GLY A 40 -6.04 16.09 -23.20
CA GLY A 40 -5.57 17.02 -24.23
C GLY A 40 -6.43 18.26 -24.42
N LEU A 41 -6.31 18.89 -25.60
CA LEU A 41 -7.00 20.12 -25.94
C LEU A 41 -8.48 19.88 -26.26
N TYR A 42 -9.36 20.48 -25.46
CA TYR A 42 -10.80 20.51 -25.67
C TYR A 42 -11.30 21.95 -25.69
N GLY A 43 -11.77 22.39 -26.87
CA GLY A 43 -12.15 23.78 -27.10
C GLY A 43 -10.94 24.72 -26.97
N LYS A 44 -10.84 25.44 -25.85
CA LYS A 44 -9.75 26.40 -25.56
C LYS A 44 -8.87 25.97 -24.39
N TYR A 45 -9.12 24.81 -23.81
CA TYR A 45 -8.46 24.36 -22.60
C TYR A 45 -7.81 23.00 -22.80
N TYR A 46 -6.61 22.84 -22.28
CA TYR A 46 -5.99 21.54 -22.09
C TYR A 46 -6.58 20.94 -20.81
N VAL A 47 -7.10 19.71 -20.88
CA VAL A 47 -7.73 19.02 -19.75
C VAL A 47 -6.98 17.74 -19.45
N GLN A 48 -6.64 17.57 -18.18
CA GLN A 48 -6.02 16.36 -17.65
C GLN A 48 -6.49 16.03 -16.23
N GLU A 49 -6.35 14.80 -15.79
CA GLU A 49 -6.48 14.34 -14.42
C GLU A 49 -5.25 14.78 -13.59
N GLY A 50 -5.45 15.32 -12.38
CA GLY A 50 -4.29 15.66 -11.56
C GLY A 50 -4.47 16.21 -10.15
N LEU A 51 -5.62 16.78 -9.75
CA LEU A 51 -5.72 17.46 -8.45
C LEU A 51 -6.85 16.97 -7.54
N LEU A 52 -6.53 16.92 -6.25
CA LEU A 52 -7.49 16.72 -5.17
C LEU A 52 -8.25 18.02 -4.88
N LYS A 53 -9.58 17.94 -4.79
CA LYS A 53 -10.47 19.10 -4.61
C LYS A 53 -11.25 19.07 -3.30
N ILE A 54 -11.26 17.93 -2.62
CA ILE A 54 -11.78 17.76 -1.25
C ILE A 54 -10.57 17.70 -0.33
N ILE A 55 -10.51 18.60 0.65
CA ILE A 55 -9.36 18.79 1.51
C ILE A 55 -9.81 18.70 2.97
N LYS A 56 -9.29 17.70 3.69
CA LYS A 56 -9.41 17.65 5.15
C LYS A 56 -8.45 18.66 5.76
N ILE A 57 -8.97 19.60 6.54
CA ILE A 57 -8.15 20.63 7.20
C ILE A 57 -7.72 20.17 8.59
N ASN A 58 -8.65 19.60 9.35
CA ASN A 58 -8.43 18.99 10.65
C ASN A 58 -9.54 17.95 10.92
N ASP A 59 -9.68 17.46 12.15
CA ASP A 59 -10.71 16.46 12.49
C ASP A 59 -12.15 17.00 12.54
N ASP A 60 -12.33 18.32 12.42
CA ASP A 60 -13.63 18.99 12.48
C ASP A 60 -14.09 19.58 11.14
N PHE A 61 -13.16 19.91 10.23
CA PHE A 61 -13.46 20.61 8.98
C PHE A 61 -12.94 19.92 7.72
N VAL A 62 -13.82 19.84 6.71
CA VAL A 62 -13.51 19.43 5.34
C VAL A 62 -13.96 20.52 4.36
N LEU A 63 -13.13 20.82 3.37
CA LEU A 63 -13.39 21.83 2.35
C LEU A 63 -13.41 21.20 0.95
N GLY A 64 -14.46 21.45 0.17
CA GLY A 64 -14.49 21.23 -1.28
C GLY A 64 -14.27 22.57 -1.98
N VAL A 65 -13.35 22.64 -2.94
CA VAL A 65 -12.96 23.93 -3.56
C VAL A 65 -13.10 23.93 -5.08
N SER A 66 -13.43 25.10 -5.64
CA SER A 66 -13.52 25.33 -7.08
C SER A 66 -13.14 26.77 -7.42
N GLY A 67 -12.38 26.96 -8.50
CA GLY A 67 -11.87 28.27 -8.91
C GLY A 67 -10.48 28.17 -9.55
N ASP A 68 -9.79 29.30 -9.57
CA ASP A 68 -8.40 29.42 -10.02
C ASP A 68 -7.44 28.71 -9.05
N VAL A 69 -6.55 27.86 -9.59
CA VAL A 69 -5.68 26.98 -8.78
C VAL A 69 -4.71 27.77 -7.88
N PRO A 70 -3.95 28.78 -8.37
CA PRO A 70 -3.13 29.62 -7.52
C PRO A 70 -3.89 30.26 -6.35
N THR A 71 -5.09 30.78 -6.61
CA THR A 71 -5.91 31.43 -5.58
C THR A 71 -6.43 30.41 -4.55
N ILE A 72 -6.82 29.21 -5.00
CA ILE A 72 -7.20 28.11 -4.11
C ILE A 72 -6.04 27.69 -3.21
N ILE A 73 -4.83 27.58 -3.76
CA ILE A 73 -3.62 27.23 -2.99
C ILE A 73 -3.39 28.28 -1.90
N GLU A 74 -3.46 29.58 -2.24
CA GLU A 74 -3.34 30.67 -1.28
C GLU A 74 -4.38 30.56 -0.14
N LEU A 75 -5.65 30.35 -0.48
CA LEU A 75 -6.74 30.17 0.49
C LEU A 75 -6.45 28.99 1.43
N LEU A 76 -6.14 27.84 0.87
CA LEU A 76 -5.92 26.62 1.63
C LEU A 76 -4.70 26.74 2.54
N THR A 77 -3.61 27.36 2.07
CA THR A 77 -2.42 27.64 2.91
C THR A 77 -2.77 28.56 4.08
N HIS A 78 -3.57 29.61 3.84
CA HIS A 78 -4.02 30.51 4.89
C HIS A 78 -4.88 29.76 5.93
N VAL A 79 -5.90 29.02 5.48
CA VAL A 79 -6.78 28.23 6.37
C VAL A 79 -5.97 27.21 7.18
N TYR A 80 -5.05 26.48 6.54
CA TYR A 80 -4.25 25.44 7.18
C TYR A 80 -3.28 25.97 8.23
N SER A 81 -2.76 27.19 8.05
CA SER A 81 -1.89 27.83 9.04
C SER A 81 -2.60 28.10 10.39
N LEU A 82 -3.94 28.14 10.38
CA LEU A 82 -4.78 28.36 11.56
C LEU A 82 -5.53 27.10 12.03
N ARG A 83 -5.21 25.91 11.48
CA ARG A 83 -5.98 24.67 11.67
C ARG A 83 -6.25 24.28 13.14
N GLU A 84 -5.31 24.53 14.05
CA GLU A 84 -5.42 24.16 15.48
C GLU A 84 -6.43 25.05 16.24
N MET A 85 -6.67 26.25 15.73
CA MET A 85 -7.58 27.23 16.32
C MET A 85 -8.82 27.47 15.44
N LEU A 86 -8.96 26.69 14.37
CA LEU A 86 -9.93 26.96 13.32
C LEU A 86 -11.35 26.77 13.85
N THR A 87 -12.16 27.79 13.68
CA THR A 87 -13.61 27.75 13.90
C THR A 87 -14.32 28.13 12.62
N LEU A 88 -15.62 27.83 12.53
CA LEU A 88 -16.43 28.27 11.41
C LEU A 88 -16.41 29.79 11.24
N GLU A 89 -16.38 30.56 12.33
CA GLU A 89 -16.31 32.02 12.28
C GLU A 89 -14.98 32.51 11.70
N ILE A 90 -13.86 31.92 12.13
CA ILE A 90 -12.53 32.23 11.58
C ILE A 90 -12.50 31.90 10.09
N LEU A 91 -12.99 30.71 9.70
CA LEU A 91 -13.00 30.29 8.31
C LEU A 91 -13.87 31.19 7.42
N ARG A 92 -15.05 31.59 7.93
CA ARG A 92 -15.90 32.57 7.27
C ARG A 92 -15.16 33.88 7.07
N ASN A 93 -14.55 34.43 8.13
CA ASN A 93 -13.81 35.69 8.07
C ASN A 93 -12.64 35.64 7.09
N ILE A 94 -11.89 34.53 7.04
CA ILE A 94 -10.79 34.35 6.07
C ILE A 94 -11.35 34.47 4.65
N ILE A 95 -12.37 33.67 4.35
CA ILE A 95 -12.92 33.54 3.00
C ILE A 95 -13.60 34.86 2.57
N THR A 96 -14.44 35.46 3.42
CA THR A 96 -15.17 36.70 3.08
C THR A 96 -14.29 37.93 3.05
N ASN A 97 -13.23 38.04 3.86
CA ASN A 97 -12.45 39.29 3.90
C ASN A 97 -11.27 39.28 2.92
N ASN A 98 -10.73 38.12 2.56
CA ASN A 98 -9.51 38.02 1.76
C ASN A 98 -9.73 37.47 0.34
N TYR A 99 -10.77 36.65 0.15
CA TYR A 99 -11.03 35.94 -1.11
C TYR A 99 -12.38 36.30 -1.74
N GLN A 100 -13.04 37.34 -1.21
CA GLN A 100 -14.18 37.96 -1.85
C GLN A 100 -13.82 38.39 -3.28
N ASP A 101 -14.74 38.19 -4.21
CA ASP A 101 -14.61 38.65 -5.61
C ASP A 101 -13.44 38.02 -6.39
N ARG A 102 -12.77 37.00 -5.84
CA ARG A 102 -11.68 36.26 -6.52
C ARG A 102 -12.16 35.05 -7.33
N GLY A 103 -13.48 34.90 -7.51
CA GLY A 103 -14.04 33.83 -8.34
C GLY A 103 -13.88 32.41 -7.78
N ILE A 104 -13.77 32.28 -6.45
CA ILE A 104 -13.74 30.99 -5.75
C ILE A 104 -15.14 30.64 -5.25
N SER A 105 -15.51 29.37 -5.36
CA SER A 105 -16.61 28.76 -4.61
C SER A 105 -16.05 27.66 -3.71
N ALA A 106 -16.62 27.52 -2.51
CA ALA A 106 -16.22 26.49 -1.56
C ALA A 106 -17.42 25.85 -0.88
N ILE A 107 -17.34 24.55 -0.64
CA ILE A 107 -18.22 23.82 0.27
C ILE A 107 -17.43 23.58 1.55
N VAL A 108 -17.96 23.98 2.69
CA VAL A 108 -17.37 23.77 4.01
C VAL A 108 -18.27 22.83 4.78
N VAL A 109 -17.72 21.71 5.22
CA VAL A 109 -18.44 20.80 6.12
C VAL A 109 -17.81 20.87 7.50
N GLU A 110 -18.62 21.24 8.48
CA GLU A 110 -18.29 21.17 9.90
C GLU A 110 -18.86 19.88 10.48
N LYS A 111 -18.01 18.98 10.98
CA LYS A 111 -18.41 17.66 11.50
C LYS A 111 -19.34 17.80 12.71
N GLY A 112 -18.97 18.63 13.68
CA GLY A 112 -19.73 18.85 14.92
C GLY A 112 -20.25 17.55 15.57
N ARG A 113 -21.37 17.66 16.30
CA ARG A 113 -22.19 16.50 16.71
C ARG A 113 -23.15 16.06 15.60
N HIS A 114 -23.63 17.03 14.82
CA HIS A 114 -24.47 16.84 13.64
C HIS A 114 -23.82 17.60 12.49
N PRO A 115 -23.21 16.91 11.53
CA PRO A 115 -22.47 17.56 10.45
C PRO A 115 -23.31 18.58 9.70
N GLN A 116 -22.76 19.77 9.45
CA GLN A 116 -23.42 20.87 8.73
C GLN A 116 -22.66 21.23 7.46
N ILE A 117 -23.41 21.51 6.40
CA ILE A 117 -22.86 21.94 5.12
C ILE A 117 -23.09 23.44 4.96
N TYR A 118 -22.00 24.15 4.69
CA TYR A 118 -22.01 25.56 4.36
C TYR A 118 -21.49 25.76 2.93
N LEU A 119 -22.23 26.47 2.10
CA LEU A 119 -21.81 26.88 0.77
C LEU A 119 -21.29 28.31 0.83
N PHE A 120 -20.06 28.53 0.37
CA PHE A 120 -19.54 29.84 0.02
C PHE A 120 -19.59 30.03 -1.49
N GLU A 121 -20.40 31.00 -1.92
CA GLU A 121 -20.53 31.36 -3.32
C GLU A 121 -21.07 32.78 -3.45
N GLU A 122 -20.67 33.51 -4.50
CA GLU A 122 -21.10 34.89 -4.75
C GLU A 122 -20.93 35.77 -3.50
N ASN A 123 -19.83 35.54 -2.79
CA ASN A 123 -19.45 36.25 -1.56
C ASN A 123 -20.41 36.04 -0.37
N ARG A 124 -21.18 34.95 -0.37
CA ARG A 124 -22.14 34.66 0.70
C ARG A 124 -21.95 33.24 1.22
N PHE A 125 -22.13 33.10 2.53
CA PHE A 125 -22.25 31.82 3.20
C PHE A 125 -23.72 31.46 3.41
N SER A 126 -24.12 30.28 2.98
CA SER A 126 -25.44 29.70 3.25
C SER A 126 -25.30 28.32 3.88
N CYS A 127 -26.19 27.99 4.82
CA CYS A 127 -26.30 26.63 5.35
C CYS A 127 -27.33 25.86 4.51
N THR A 128 -27.03 24.62 4.17
CA THR A 128 -27.87 23.79 3.30
C THR A 128 -27.71 22.30 3.64
N ASP A 129 -28.60 21.47 3.11
CA ASP A 129 -28.51 20.01 3.20
C ASP A 129 -27.90 19.39 1.94
N ARG A 130 -27.80 20.16 0.84
CA ARG A 130 -27.13 19.76 -0.40
C ARG A 130 -26.63 20.99 -1.17
N CYS A 131 -25.46 20.91 -1.77
CA CYS A 131 -24.93 21.93 -2.68
C CYS A 131 -23.88 21.40 -3.65
N GLU A 132 -23.74 22.09 -4.77
CA GLU A 132 -22.80 21.79 -5.85
C GLU A 132 -21.98 23.04 -6.19
N ILE A 133 -20.69 22.87 -6.44
CA ILE A 133 -19.78 23.93 -6.93
C ILE A 133 -19.04 23.46 -8.19
N GLY A 134 -18.48 24.42 -8.93
CA GLY A 134 -17.69 24.15 -10.13
C GLY A 134 -18.45 24.31 -11.44
N ALA A 135 -17.75 23.98 -12.52
CA ALA A 135 -18.26 24.07 -13.89
C ALA A 135 -19.26 22.94 -14.19
N GLY A 136 -19.04 21.73 -13.64
CA GLY A 136 -19.90 20.56 -13.88
C GLY A 136 -21.37 20.81 -13.51
N ARG A 137 -21.65 21.56 -12.45
CA ARG A 137 -23.02 21.89 -12.03
C ARG A 137 -23.78 22.75 -13.05
N LYS A 138 -23.06 23.51 -13.90
CA LYS A 138 -23.67 24.36 -14.93
C LYS A 138 -24.18 23.52 -16.10
N ASN A 139 -23.67 22.30 -16.27
CA ASN A 139 -24.24 21.34 -17.18
C ASN A 139 -25.45 20.69 -16.50
N ALA A 140 -26.64 21.15 -16.88
CA ALA A 140 -27.91 20.72 -16.28
C ALA A 140 -28.14 19.21 -16.38
N PHE A 141 -27.66 18.56 -17.46
CA PHE A 141 -27.78 17.11 -17.58
C PHE A 141 -26.83 16.39 -16.63
N PHE A 142 -25.56 16.79 -16.60
CA PHE A 142 -24.57 16.22 -15.71
C PHE A 142 -25.00 16.33 -14.24
N SER A 143 -25.39 17.54 -13.80
CA SER A 143 -25.83 17.78 -12.42
C SER A 143 -27.08 16.95 -12.08
N ALA A 144 -28.08 16.90 -12.97
CA ALA A 144 -29.27 16.09 -12.75
C ALA A 144 -28.95 14.59 -12.66
N ASP A 145 -28.09 14.09 -13.53
CA ASP A 145 -27.69 12.68 -13.58
C ASP A 145 -26.89 12.28 -12.31
N ILE A 146 -25.97 13.13 -11.84
CA ILE A 146 -25.25 12.89 -10.58
C ILE A 146 -26.21 12.92 -9.38
N ASN A 147 -27.14 13.87 -9.32
CA ASN A 147 -28.15 13.89 -8.27
C ASN A 147 -29.02 12.63 -8.32
N GLN A 148 -29.38 12.14 -9.51
CA GLN A 148 -30.11 10.88 -9.66
C GLN A 148 -29.30 9.67 -9.16
N ILE A 149 -27.99 9.63 -9.41
CA ILE A 149 -27.09 8.59 -8.85
C ILE A 149 -27.07 8.65 -7.32
N ILE A 150 -27.05 9.84 -6.74
CA ILE A 150 -27.03 10.05 -5.28
C ILE A 150 -28.36 9.62 -4.64
N ASP A 151 -29.48 9.97 -5.29
CA ASP A 151 -30.83 9.74 -4.79
C ASP A 151 -31.34 8.32 -5.07
N GLN A 152 -30.55 7.49 -5.77
CA GLN A 152 -30.89 6.10 -5.99
C GLN A 152 -30.96 5.32 -4.67
N GLU A 153 -32.00 4.50 -4.56
CA GLU A 153 -32.15 3.52 -3.48
C GLU A 153 -31.30 2.30 -3.80
N TYR A 154 -30.11 2.25 -3.19
CA TYR A 154 -29.21 1.10 -3.26
C TYR A 154 -29.59 0.05 -2.21
N ALA A 155 -29.20 -1.20 -2.43
CA ALA A 155 -29.43 -2.24 -1.42
C ALA A 155 -28.72 -1.88 -0.10
N GLU A 156 -29.28 -2.32 1.03
CA GLU A 156 -28.79 -2.00 2.37
C GLU A 156 -27.29 -2.31 2.55
N GLY A 157 -26.58 -1.35 3.16
CA GLY A 157 -25.14 -1.38 3.39
C GLY A 157 -24.72 -0.31 4.39
N ASP A 158 -23.42 -0.28 4.72
CA ASP A 158 -22.85 0.80 5.52
C ASP A 158 -22.70 2.09 4.68
N GLU A 159 -22.38 3.19 5.33
CA GLU A 159 -22.16 4.49 4.70
C GLU A 159 -21.09 4.46 3.60
N HIS A 160 -20.06 3.63 3.78
CA HIS A 160 -18.98 3.46 2.82
C HIS A 160 -19.42 2.68 1.60
N ASP A 161 -20.30 1.69 1.77
CA ASP A 161 -20.92 0.95 0.68
C ASP A 161 -21.79 1.84 -0.18
N TYR A 162 -22.62 2.70 0.45
CA TYR A 162 -23.40 3.69 -0.26
C TYR A 162 -22.49 4.65 -1.05
N LEU A 163 -21.47 5.23 -0.39
CA LEU A 163 -20.54 6.14 -1.06
C LEU A 163 -19.79 5.45 -2.22
N ALA A 164 -19.37 4.19 -2.05
CA ALA A 164 -18.69 3.42 -3.08
C ALA A 164 -19.57 3.20 -4.32
N LYS A 165 -20.87 2.93 -4.14
CA LYS A 165 -21.84 2.82 -5.24
C LYS A 165 -22.01 4.15 -5.96
N VAL A 166 -22.15 5.26 -5.22
CA VAL A 166 -22.23 6.61 -5.80
C VAL A 166 -20.98 6.94 -6.62
N ILE A 167 -19.78 6.73 -6.05
CA ILE A 167 -18.49 6.95 -6.73
C ILE A 167 -18.39 6.08 -7.98
N GLY A 168 -18.67 4.77 -7.86
CA GLY A 168 -18.54 3.83 -8.97
C GLY A 168 -19.51 4.12 -10.11
N CYS A 169 -20.77 4.46 -9.81
CA CYS A 169 -21.75 4.89 -10.80
C CYS A 169 -21.33 6.19 -11.48
N ALA A 170 -20.88 7.19 -10.71
CA ALA A 170 -20.38 8.46 -11.26
C ALA A 170 -19.15 8.26 -12.17
N GLN A 171 -18.24 7.35 -11.78
CA GLN A 171 -17.08 6.98 -12.59
C GLN A 171 -17.50 6.33 -13.92
N CYS A 172 -18.40 5.35 -13.88
CA CYS A 172 -18.90 4.66 -15.08
C CYS A 172 -19.67 5.62 -16.01
N TYR A 173 -20.46 6.52 -15.42
CA TYR A 173 -21.13 7.61 -16.11
C TYR A 173 -20.12 8.53 -16.81
N SER A 174 -19.07 8.96 -16.10
CA SER A 174 -18.04 9.85 -16.64
C SER A 174 -17.39 9.27 -17.90
N ILE A 175 -16.99 8.00 -17.83
CA ILE A 175 -16.35 7.28 -18.93
C ILE A 175 -17.28 7.21 -20.16
N LYS A 176 -18.55 6.84 -19.97
CA LYS A 176 -19.52 6.72 -21.07
C LYS A 176 -19.79 8.06 -21.75
N ASN A 177 -19.98 9.09 -20.92
CA ASN A 177 -20.39 10.42 -21.38
C ASN A 177 -19.19 11.32 -21.71
N ARG A 178 -17.96 10.80 -21.62
CA ARG A 178 -16.70 11.48 -21.94
C ARG A 178 -16.56 12.81 -21.21
N CYS A 179 -16.90 12.85 -19.92
CA CYS A 179 -16.97 14.10 -19.17
C CYS A 179 -15.64 14.86 -19.19
N ILE A 180 -14.49 14.18 -19.28
CA ILE A 180 -13.18 14.85 -19.35
C ILE A 180 -13.10 15.87 -20.51
N GLN A 181 -13.84 15.64 -21.61
CA GLN A 181 -13.88 16.56 -22.76
C GLN A 181 -14.61 17.87 -22.46
N GLU A 182 -15.45 17.87 -21.42
CA GLU A 182 -16.20 19.03 -20.92
C GLU A 182 -15.47 19.76 -19.78
N GLY A 183 -14.25 19.31 -19.41
CA GLY A 183 -13.42 19.95 -18.39
C GLY A 183 -13.65 19.48 -16.95
N TYR A 184 -14.36 18.38 -16.73
CA TYR A 184 -14.56 17.74 -15.43
C TYR A 184 -14.62 16.21 -15.58
N GLY A 185 -14.03 15.43 -14.68
CA GLY A 185 -13.99 13.98 -14.80
C GLY A 185 -12.66 13.40 -14.31
N GLY A 186 -12.14 12.37 -14.98
CA GLY A 186 -11.00 11.60 -14.48
C GLY A 186 -11.45 10.66 -13.35
N THR A 187 -10.66 10.56 -12.28
CA THR A 187 -10.97 9.75 -11.10
C THR A 187 -11.95 10.47 -10.16
N PHE A 188 -13.08 9.84 -9.89
CA PHE A 188 -14.02 10.25 -8.85
C PHE A 188 -13.62 9.69 -7.48
N TYR A 189 -13.81 10.49 -6.43
CA TYR A 189 -13.51 10.13 -5.05
C TYR A 189 -14.41 10.89 -4.08
N GLY A 190 -14.48 10.44 -2.83
CA GLY A 190 -15.35 11.07 -1.84
C GLY A 190 -14.99 10.79 -0.39
N VAL A 191 -15.70 11.48 0.49
CA VAL A 191 -15.58 11.36 1.96
C VAL A 191 -16.96 11.20 2.59
N VAL A 192 -17.00 10.45 3.69
CA VAL A 192 -18.12 10.37 4.63
C VAL A 192 -17.74 11.14 5.89
N ILE A 193 -18.67 11.96 6.37
CA ILE A 193 -18.50 12.84 7.52
C ILE A 193 -19.65 12.55 8.48
N GLY A 194 -19.33 11.82 9.54
CA GLY A 194 -20.25 11.44 10.61
C GLY A 194 -19.61 11.69 11.97
N SER A 195 -19.42 10.63 12.76
CA SER A 195 -18.66 10.73 14.02
C SER A 195 -17.17 11.04 13.78
N LYS A 196 -16.65 10.61 12.62
CA LYS A 196 -15.31 10.84 12.09
C LYS A 196 -15.41 11.34 10.64
N ILE A 197 -14.31 11.91 10.14
CA ILE A 197 -14.10 12.18 8.72
C ILE A 197 -13.35 10.99 8.14
N GLU A 198 -13.99 10.25 7.23
CA GLU A 198 -13.45 9.02 6.67
C GLU A 198 -13.60 9.05 5.14
N TRP A 199 -12.48 8.86 4.44
CA TRP A 199 -12.47 8.73 2.98
C TRP A 199 -13.13 7.41 2.53
N PHE A 200 -13.48 7.35 1.25
CA PHE A 200 -13.90 6.10 0.61
C PHE A 200 -12.87 4.96 0.84
N ARG A 201 -13.33 3.71 0.89
CA ARG A 201 -12.45 2.54 1.02
C ARG A 201 -11.92 2.13 -0.36
N ASP A 202 -10.75 1.49 -0.39
CA ASP A 202 -10.06 1.02 -1.60
C ASP A 202 -11.01 0.39 -2.64
N MET A 203 -10.97 0.92 -3.86
CA MET A 203 -11.85 0.52 -4.97
C MET A 203 -11.01 -0.06 -6.12
N GLY A 204 -11.52 -1.13 -6.73
CA GLY A 204 -10.98 -1.72 -7.95
C GLY A 204 -12.01 -1.67 -9.07
N TYR A 205 -11.54 -1.45 -10.30
CA TYR A 205 -12.36 -1.41 -11.49
C TYR A 205 -11.76 -2.34 -12.54
N TYR A 206 -12.55 -3.23 -13.11
CA TYR A 206 -12.22 -3.95 -14.33
C TYR A 206 -13.12 -3.44 -15.45
N ILE A 207 -12.53 -2.77 -16.43
CA ILE A 207 -13.26 -2.03 -17.46
C ILE A 207 -12.97 -2.66 -18.80
N PHE A 208 -14.03 -3.00 -19.53
CA PHE A 208 -13.95 -3.60 -20.86
C PHE A 208 -14.97 -2.97 -21.80
N LYS A 209 -14.83 -3.25 -23.10
CA LYS A 209 -15.81 -2.84 -24.10
C LYS A 209 -16.90 -3.90 -24.22
N LYS A 210 -16.77 -4.81 -25.17
CA LYS A 210 -17.76 -5.85 -25.47
C LYS A 210 -17.34 -7.22 -24.97
N ASP A 211 -16.09 -7.59 -25.23
CA ASP A 211 -15.48 -8.82 -24.74
C ASP A 211 -14.86 -8.56 -23.37
N ILE A 212 -15.19 -9.39 -22.38
CA ILE A 212 -14.67 -9.27 -21.01
C ILE A 212 -13.18 -9.64 -20.94
N GLN A 213 -12.63 -10.32 -21.94
CA GLN A 213 -11.20 -10.62 -22.00
C GLN A 213 -10.36 -9.38 -22.36
N ASP A 214 -10.95 -8.44 -23.11
CA ASP A 214 -10.31 -7.20 -23.57
C ASP A 214 -10.50 -6.06 -22.56
N GLY A 215 -10.27 -6.36 -21.28
CA GLY A 215 -10.41 -5.41 -20.18
C GLY A 215 -9.10 -4.97 -19.56
N PHE A 216 -9.16 -3.84 -18.85
CA PHE A 216 -8.06 -3.31 -18.06
C PHE A 216 -8.50 -3.10 -16.60
N PHE A 217 -7.53 -3.18 -15.69
CA PHE A 217 -7.73 -3.02 -14.26
C PHE A 217 -7.22 -1.65 -13.80
N THR A 218 -8.04 -0.97 -13.03
CA THR A 218 -7.73 0.30 -12.37
C THR A 218 -7.92 0.16 -10.86
N SER A 219 -6.96 0.62 -10.09
CA SER A 219 -7.02 0.69 -8.62
C SER A 219 -7.10 2.14 -8.18
N VAL A 220 -7.99 2.45 -7.24
CA VAL A 220 -8.16 3.77 -6.64
C VAL A 220 -8.19 3.62 -5.13
N ILE A 221 -7.25 4.28 -4.44
CA ILE A 221 -7.08 4.17 -2.98
C ILE A 221 -6.91 5.54 -2.34
N ASN A 222 -7.10 5.62 -1.02
CA ASN A 222 -6.83 6.82 -0.24
C ASN A 222 -5.78 6.56 0.84
N ARG A 223 -4.78 7.42 1.04
CA ARG A 223 -3.85 7.32 2.18
C ARG A 223 -3.49 8.73 2.65
N ARG A 224 -3.44 8.96 3.97
CA ARG A 224 -3.10 10.26 4.58
C ARG A 224 -3.88 11.44 3.98
N ASP A 225 -5.20 11.29 3.87
CA ASP A 225 -6.09 12.32 3.30
C ASP A 225 -5.80 12.71 1.84
N SER A 226 -5.08 11.84 1.11
CA SER A 226 -4.79 11.94 -0.31
C SER A 226 -5.36 10.77 -1.08
N VAL A 227 -5.55 10.95 -2.40
CA VAL A 227 -6.11 9.95 -3.30
C VAL A 227 -5.07 9.55 -4.34
N PHE A 228 -5.01 8.27 -4.65
CA PHE A 228 -4.05 7.71 -5.58
C PHE A 228 -4.74 6.76 -6.51
N SER A 229 -4.34 6.77 -7.78
CA SER A 229 -4.92 5.87 -8.77
C SER A 229 -3.85 5.38 -9.75
N THR A 230 -3.99 4.13 -10.19
CA THR A 230 -3.13 3.51 -11.21
C THR A 230 -3.95 2.55 -12.06
N SER A 231 -3.48 2.28 -13.27
CA SER A 231 -4.10 1.33 -14.19
C SER A 231 -3.04 0.54 -14.93
N ASN A 232 -3.34 -0.70 -15.31
CA ASN A 232 -2.49 -1.43 -16.26
C ASN A 232 -2.71 -0.96 -17.72
N PHE A 233 -3.60 0.01 -17.94
CA PHE A 233 -3.80 0.67 -19.24
C PHE A 233 -2.97 1.96 -19.38
N SER A 234 -2.62 2.61 -18.26
CA SER A 234 -1.87 3.86 -18.24
C SER A 234 -0.49 3.65 -17.63
N ASP A 235 0.58 4.02 -18.34
CA ASP A 235 1.97 3.85 -17.86
C ASP A 235 2.35 4.77 -16.68
N HIS A 236 1.38 5.40 -16.03
CA HIS A 236 1.60 6.36 -14.94
C HIS A 236 0.60 6.15 -13.81
N THR A 237 1.07 6.49 -12.60
CA THR A 237 0.25 6.58 -11.39
C THR A 237 -0.06 8.05 -11.13
N ILE A 238 -1.32 8.34 -10.82
CA ILE A 238 -1.78 9.67 -10.47
C ILE A 238 -1.77 9.84 -8.95
N PHE A 239 -1.17 10.93 -8.51
CA PHE A 239 -1.07 11.30 -7.10
C PHE A 239 -1.85 12.59 -6.85
N MET A 240 -3.10 12.44 -6.38
CA MET A 240 -3.96 13.56 -6.00
C MET A 240 -3.70 13.90 -4.53
N LEU A 241 -2.70 14.76 -4.32
CA LEU A 241 -2.19 15.07 -2.98
C LEU A 241 -3.00 16.17 -2.28
N ASN A 242 -3.16 16.01 -0.96
CA ASN A 242 -3.46 17.08 -0.05
C ASN A 242 -2.19 17.91 0.17
N PHE A 243 -1.97 18.88 -0.72
CA PHE A 243 -0.73 19.68 -0.80
C PHE A 243 -0.39 20.46 0.49
N LEU A 244 -1.32 20.60 1.44
CA LEU A 244 -1.10 21.26 2.73
C LEU A 244 -0.37 20.39 3.75
N MET A 245 -0.61 19.07 3.71
CA MET A 245 -0.04 18.11 4.67
C MET A 245 1.14 17.35 4.08
N ASP A 246 1.23 17.29 2.74
CA ASP A 246 1.97 16.21 2.11
C ASP A 246 3.30 16.59 1.47
N LYS A 247 3.77 17.84 1.48
CA LYS A 247 5.06 18.14 0.80
C LYS A 247 6.23 17.35 1.41
N GLU A 248 6.36 17.32 2.74
CA GLU A 248 7.39 16.54 3.44
C GLU A 248 7.13 15.02 3.38
N VAL A 249 5.85 14.62 3.39
CA VAL A 249 5.43 13.21 3.28
C VAL A 249 5.68 12.67 1.87
N TRP A 250 5.51 13.49 0.85
CA TRP A 250 5.72 13.18 -0.55
C TRP A 250 7.19 13.16 -0.93
N GLU A 251 8.00 14.02 -0.32
CA GLU A 251 9.46 13.97 -0.46
C GLU A 251 10.05 12.69 0.17
N ASN A 252 9.31 11.98 1.03
CA ASN A 252 9.72 10.69 1.57
C ASN A 252 9.57 9.54 0.53
N PRO A 253 10.68 8.97 0.03
CA PRO A 253 10.65 7.89 -0.97
C PRO A 253 10.00 6.59 -0.45
N TYR A 254 10.05 6.33 0.86
CA TYR A 254 9.45 5.14 1.46
C TYR A 254 7.92 5.24 1.51
N PHE A 255 7.38 6.43 1.73
CA PHE A 255 5.93 6.64 1.63
C PHE A 255 5.44 6.43 0.20
N LYS A 256 6.14 7.00 -0.79
CA LYS A 256 5.85 6.77 -2.21
C LYS A 256 5.85 5.28 -2.56
N ARG A 257 6.89 4.57 -2.13
CA ARG A 257 6.98 3.11 -2.31
C ARG A 257 5.80 2.38 -1.67
N ALA A 258 5.41 2.79 -0.46
CA ALA A 258 4.28 2.19 0.24
C ALA A 258 2.95 2.37 -0.50
N VAL A 259 2.71 3.55 -1.05
CA VAL A 259 1.54 3.86 -1.87
C VAL A 259 1.55 3.04 -3.16
N MET A 260 2.68 2.99 -3.86
CA MET A 260 2.81 2.19 -5.09
C MET A 260 2.54 0.71 -4.83
N LYS A 261 3.16 0.13 -3.78
CA LYS A 261 2.91 -1.27 -3.39
C LYS A 261 1.44 -1.50 -3.03
N SER A 262 0.79 -0.53 -2.37
CA SER A 262 -0.66 -0.59 -2.06
C SER A 262 -1.50 -0.62 -3.33
N LEU A 263 -1.25 0.29 -4.26
CA LEU A 263 -1.98 0.38 -5.53
C LEU A 263 -1.90 -0.90 -6.35
N HIS A 264 -0.73 -1.54 -6.38
CA HIS A 264 -0.50 -2.69 -7.23
C HIS A 264 -0.88 -4.03 -6.58
N THR A 265 -0.64 -4.19 -5.27
CA THR A 265 -0.74 -5.50 -4.61
C THR A 265 -1.92 -5.65 -3.67
N LYS A 266 -2.49 -4.55 -3.16
CA LYS A 266 -3.60 -4.65 -2.21
C LYS A 266 -4.87 -5.10 -2.92
N ASN A 267 -5.66 -5.92 -2.26
CA ASN A 267 -7.00 -6.26 -2.74
C ASN A 267 -7.97 -5.14 -2.39
N PRO A 268 -8.81 -4.69 -3.33
CA PRO A 268 -9.77 -3.65 -3.07
C PRO A 268 -10.89 -4.15 -2.14
N PHE A 269 -11.49 -3.23 -1.40
CA PHE A 269 -12.64 -3.53 -0.55
C PHE A 269 -13.92 -3.64 -1.39
N TYR A 270 -14.06 -2.76 -2.38
CA TYR A 270 -15.17 -2.72 -3.34
C TYR A 270 -14.65 -2.90 -4.77
N PHE A 271 -15.37 -3.66 -5.59
CA PHE A 271 -14.96 -3.97 -6.96
C PHE A 271 -16.09 -3.69 -7.95
N PHE A 272 -15.77 -3.03 -9.05
CA PHE A 272 -16.66 -2.77 -10.17
C PHE A 272 -16.18 -3.51 -11.42
N ILE A 273 -17.07 -4.26 -12.06
CA ILE A 273 -16.85 -4.83 -13.40
C ILE A 273 -17.74 -4.06 -14.36
N TYR A 274 -17.16 -3.31 -15.29
CA TYR A 274 -17.90 -2.35 -16.11
C TYR A 274 -17.70 -2.59 -17.60
N SER A 275 -18.81 -2.82 -18.31
CA SER A 275 -18.84 -2.80 -19.78
C SER A 275 -19.23 -1.41 -20.28
N SER A 276 -18.31 -0.74 -20.96
CA SER A 276 -18.59 0.53 -21.63
C SER A 276 -19.47 0.40 -22.88
N TYR A 277 -19.50 -0.79 -23.51
CA TYR A 277 -20.37 -1.11 -24.64
C TYR A 277 -21.82 -1.27 -24.16
N TYR A 278 -22.08 -2.25 -23.29
CA TYR A 278 -23.43 -2.55 -22.77
C TYR A 278 -23.91 -1.51 -21.76
N HIS A 279 -23.01 -0.70 -21.21
CA HIS A 279 -23.27 0.32 -20.20
C HIS A 279 -23.90 -0.27 -18.91
N VAL A 280 -23.29 -1.36 -18.43
CA VAL A 280 -23.67 -2.09 -17.22
C VAL A 280 -22.48 -2.18 -16.29
N ALA A 281 -22.68 -1.85 -15.02
CA ALA A 281 -21.70 -1.96 -13.96
C ALA A 281 -22.15 -3.02 -12.95
N PHE A 282 -21.31 -4.02 -12.69
CA PHE A 282 -21.51 -4.98 -11.60
C PHE A 282 -20.73 -4.53 -10.38
N TYR A 283 -21.42 -4.46 -9.24
CA TYR A 283 -20.83 -4.08 -7.97
C TYR A 283 -20.67 -5.30 -7.07
N ILE A 284 -19.46 -5.48 -6.52
CA ILE A 284 -19.14 -6.57 -5.58
C ILE A 284 -18.45 -5.99 -4.35
N ARG A 285 -18.93 -6.35 -3.15
CA ARG A 285 -18.16 -6.20 -1.90
C ARG A 285 -17.15 -7.34 -1.83
N MET A 286 -15.87 -7.03 -2.00
CA MET A 286 -14.77 -8.01 -1.93
C MET A 286 -14.21 -8.16 -0.51
N ASN A 287 -14.37 -7.14 0.35
CA ASN A 287 -13.81 -7.13 1.71
C ASN A 287 -12.29 -7.44 1.75
N SER A 288 -11.55 -6.96 0.76
CA SER A 288 -10.11 -7.20 0.60
C SER A 288 -9.72 -8.68 0.36
N GLU A 289 -10.68 -9.54 0.01
CA GLU A 289 -10.40 -10.90 -0.44
C GLU A 289 -9.97 -10.91 -1.92
N SER A 290 -9.12 -11.86 -2.30
CA SER A 290 -8.68 -12.07 -3.69
C SER A 290 -9.70 -12.88 -4.52
N GLN A 291 -10.67 -13.53 -3.86
CA GLN A 291 -11.51 -14.56 -4.45
C GLN A 291 -12.98 -14.41 -4.01
N ASN A 292 -13.86 -14.37 -5.00
CA ASN A 292 -15.30 -14.34 -4.88
C ASN A 292 -15.90 -15.30 -5.92
N PHE A 293 -17.15 -15.71 -5.71
CA PHE A 293 -17.88 -16.54 -6.67
C PHE A 293 -17.82 -16.01 -8.10
N PHE A 294 -17.99 -14.70 -8.31
CA PHE A 294 -18.01 -14.08 -9.65
C PHE A 294 -16.64 -13.70 -10.20
N LEU A 295 -15.65 -13.51 -9.32
CA LEU A 295 -14.36 -12.91 -9.65
C LEU A 295 -13.23 -13.57 -8.88
N LYS A 296 -12.18 -13.96 -9.60
CA LYS A 296 -10.92 -14.44 -9.02
C LYS A 296 -9.78 -13.56 -9.49
N ARG A 297 -8.93 -13.14 -8.56
CA ARG A 297 -7.74 -12.33 -8.85
C ARG A 297 -6.49 -13.03 -8.34
N TRP A 298 -5.45 -13.04 -9.18
CA TRP A 298 -4.10 -13.46 -8.82
C TRP A 298 -3.11 -12.34 -9.10
N ILE A 299 -2.04 -12.29 -8.32
CA ILE A 299 -0.96 -11.32 -8.49
C ILE A 299 0.38 -12.03 -8.66
N LYS A 300 1.26 -11.45 -9.46
CA LYS A 300 2.69 -11.82 -9.53
C LYS A 300 3.50 -10.56 -9.30
N ARG A 301 4.27 -10.54 -8.22
CA ARG A 301 5.21 -9.45 -7.93
C ARG A 301 6.50 -9.67 -8.73
N ASN A 302 6.97 -8.63 -9.39
CA ASN A 302 8.30 -8.56 -10.00
C ASN A 302 9.06 -7.36 -9.40
N ASN A 303 10.30 -7.15 -9.84
CA ASN A 303 11.16 -6.08 -9.34
C ASN A 303 10.53 -4.68 -9.46
N ASP A 304 10.01 -4.37 -10.65
CA ASP A 304 9.50 -3.02 -10.98
C ASP A 304 8.01 -3.00 -11.34
N ASP A 305 7.36 -4.16 -11.42
CA ASP A 305 5.99 -4.27 -11.91
C ASP A 305 5.21 -5.42 -11.25
N VAL A 306 3.88 -5.29 -11.21
CA VAL A 306 2.97 -6.28 -10.66
C VAL A 306 1.97 -6.71 -11.73
N TYR A 307 2.02 -7.98 -12.08
CA TYR A 307 1.08 -8.56 -13.01
C TYR A 307 -0.15 -9.07 -12.28
N CYS A 308 -1.35 -8.74 -12.77
CA CYS A 308 -2.61 -9.26 -12.28
C CYS A 308 -3.26 -10.18 -13.32
N ALA A 309 -3.78 -11.32 -12.88
CA ALA A 309 -4.65 -12.17 -13.68
C ALA A 309 -6.05 -12.19 -13.08
N PHE A 310 -7.06 -12.23 -13.94
CA PHE A 310 -8.47 -12.27 -13.55
C PHE A 310 -9.16 -13.46 -14.20
N ALA A 311 -10.10 -14.07 -13.47
CA ALA A 311 -11.07 -14.98 -14.04
C ALA A 311 -12.47 -14.58 -13.60
N PHE A 312 -13.39 -14.62 -14.55
CA PHE A 312 -14.78 -14.21 -14.38
C PHE A 312 -15.71 -15.40 -14.59
N ARG A 313 -16.85 -15.37 -13.91
CA ARG A 313 -17.93 -16.33 -14.18
C ARG A 313 -18.55 -16.06 -15.57
N PRO A 314 -18.76 -17.08 -16.41
CA PRO A 314 -19.38 -16.91 -17.73
C PRO A 314 -20.74 -16.23 -17.68
N GLU A 315 -21.49 -16.42 -16.59
CA GLU A 315 -22.81 -15.81 -16.38
C GLU A 315 -22.77 -14.27 -16.42
N LEU A 316 -21.62 -13.64 -16.17
CA LEU A 316 -21.46 -12.18 -16.26
C LEU A 316 -21.68 -11.66 -17.69
N GLU A 317 -21.33 -12.43 -18.72
CA GLU A 317 -21.55 -12.04 -20.12
C GLU A 317 -23.04 -12.04 -20.47
N GLU A 318 -23.77 -13.07 -20.04
CA GLU A 318 -25.22 -13.15 -20.21
C GLU A 318 -25.92 -12.00 -19.46
N MET A 319 -25.43 -11.69 -18.25
CA MET A 319 -25.94 -10.57 -17.45
C MET A 319 -25.66 -9.22 -18.13
N CYS A 320 -24.53 -9.04 -18.81
CA CYS A 320 -24.26 -7.81 -19.57
C CYS A 320 -25.34 -7.55 -20.61
N VAL A 321 -25.72 -8.58 -21.38
CA VAL A 321 -26.76 -8.47 -22.41
C VAL A 321 -28.14 -8.25 -21.78
N LYS A 322 -28.45 -8.99 -20.71
CA LYS A 322 -29.73 -8.91 -20.01
C LYS A 322 -30.01 -7.51 -19.43
N TYR A 323 -28.98 -6.87 -18.89
CA TYR A 323 -29.09 -5.58 -18.20
C TYR A 323 -28.61 -4.39 -19.05
N ALA A 324 -28.31 -4.63 -20.33
CA ALA A 324 -27.76 -3.64 -21.25
C ALA A 324 -28.60 -2.36 -21.27
N ASN A 325 -27.91 -1.23 -21.23
CA ASN A 325 -28.51 0.10 -21.18
C ASN A 325 -27.75 1.07 -22.08
N GLU A 326 -27.45 0.62 -23.30
CA GLU A 326 -26.52 1.28 -24.23
C GLU A 326 -26.91 2.71 -24.60
N THR A 327 -28.22 3.02 -24.58
CA THR A 327 -28.81 4.30 -24.97
C THR A 327 -28.98 5.28 -23.80
N SER A 328 -28.89 4.81 -22.56
CA SER A 328 -28.98 5.66 -21.37
C SER A 328 -27.65 6.37 -21.12
N LYS A 329 -27.74 7.52 -20.47
CA LYS A 329 -26.55 8.20 -19.93
C LYS A 329 -26.07 7.57 -18.63
N LEU A 330 -27.00 7.03 -17.85
CA LEU A 330 -26.73 6.38 -16.58
C LEU A 330 -26.50 4.87 -16.78
N PRO A 331 -25.48 4.30 -16.11
CA PRO A 331 -25.24 2.86 -16.18
C PRO A 331 -26.32 2.10 -15.43
N THR A 332 -26.63 0.89 -15.87
CA THR A 332 -27.35 -0.05 -15.01
C THR A 332 -26.37 -0.58 -13.96
N LEU A 333 -26.64 -0.33 -12.68
CA LEU A 333 -25.91 -0.95 -11.57
C LEU A 333 -26.57 -2.28 -11.19
N VAL A 334 -25.79 -3.36 -11.23
CA VAL A 334 -26.20 -4.68 -10.76
C VAL A 334 -25.37 -5.04 -9.54
N GLU A 335 -26.01 -5.10 -8.38
CA GLU A 335 -25.34 -5.52 -7.14
C GLU A 335 -25.26 -7.05 -7.07
N LEU A 336 -24.03 -7.57 -7.01
CA LEU A 336 -23.76 -8.99 -6.90
C LEU A 336 -23.53 -9.40 -5.43
N PRO A 337 -23.96 -10.61 -5.02
CA PRO A 337 -23.77 -11.05 -3.64
C PRO A 337 -22.29 -11.28 -3.32
N SER A 338 -21.90 -10.91 -2.10
CA SER A 338 -20.56 -11.12 -1.55
C SER A 338 -20.37 -12.57 -1.09
N ILE A 339 -20.22 -13.50 -2.03
CA ILE A 339 -20.00 -14.91 -1.75
C ILE A 339 -18.49 -15.19 -1.77
N ARG A 340 -17.90 -15.31 -0.58
CA ARG A 340 -16.48 -15.68 -0.42
C ARG A 340 -16.26 -17.11 -0.88
N GLU A 341 -15.21 -17.34 -1.65
CA GLU A 341 -14.74 -18.67 -2.01
C GLU A 341 -13.34 -18.94 -1.43
N PRO A 342 -12.99 -20.21 -1.16
CA PRO A 342 -11.62 -20.58 -0.85
C PRO A 342 -10.68 -20.20 -1.99
N TYR A 343 -9.42 -19.94 -1.65
CA TYR A 343 -8.43 -19.62 -2.67
C TYR A 343 -8.19 -20.80 -3.61
N MET A 344 -8.31 -20.52 -4.91
CA MET A 344 -8.00 -21.45 -5.99
C MET A 344 -6.68 -21.02 -6.65
N PRO A 345 -5.66 -21.88 -6.72
CA PRO A 345 -4.43 -21.56 -7.44
C PRO A 345 -4.69 -21.24 -8.92
N HIS A 346 -3.94 -20.30 -9.48
CA HIS A 346 -4.10 -19.86 -10.87
C HIS A 346 -4.03 -21.02 -11.88
N GLU A 347 -3.05 -21.92 -11.72
CA GLU A 347 -2.88 -23.07 -12.62
C GLU A 347 -4.09 -24.03 -12.58
N LEU A 348 -4.71 -24.18 -11.40
CA LEU A 348 -5.93 -24.95 -11.26
C LEU A 348 -7.11 -24.23 -11.93
N ALA A 349 -7.23 -22.91 -11.76
CA ALA A 349 -8.25 -22.11 -12.43
C ALA A 349 -8.14 -22.20 -13.96
N LYS A 350 -6.93 -22.12 -14.53
CA LYS A 350 -6.68 -22.30 -15.97
C LYS A 350 -7.22 -23.63 -16.48
N SER A 351 -7.19 -24.69 -15.67
CA SER A 351 -7.69 -26.01 -16.08
C SER A 351 -9.21 -26.05 -16.34
N PHE A 352 -9.96 -25.08 -15.82
CA PHE A 352 -11.40 -24.93 -16.02
C PHE A 352 -11.79 -23.96 -17.16
N CYS A 353 -10.85 -23.18 -17.70
CA CYS A 353 -11.10 -22.25 -18.81
C CYS A 353 -11.04 -22.96 -20.16
N ASP A 354 -11.73 -22.46 -21.19
CA ASP A 354 -11.62 -23.01 -22.55
C ASP A 354 -10.26 -22.67 -23.19
N ILE A 355 -9.81 -23.49 -24.15
CA ILE A 355 -8.48 -23.36 -24.79
C ILE A 355 -8.22 -21.97 -25.40
N PRO A 356 -9.17 -21.34 -26.13
CA PRO A 356 -8.98 -19.98 -26.65
C PRO A 356 -8.73 -18.95 -25.55
N ASP A 357 -9.44 -19.04 -24.42
CA ASP A 357 -9.32 -18.14 -23.27
C ASP A 357 -7.98 -18.32 -22.53
N ARG A 358 -7.35 -19.49 -22.67
CA ARG A 358 -6.00 -19.75 -22.16
C ARG A 358 -4.90 -19.15 -23.06
N LEU A 359 -5.15 -19.05 -24.37
CA LEU A 359 -4.16 -18.65 -25.38
C LEU A 359 -4.04 -17.13 -25.54
N SER A 360 -5.08 -16.35 -25.19
CA SER A 360 -5.02 -14.87 -25.16
C SER A 360 -4.18 -14.31 -23.99
N SER A 361 -3.90 -15.15 -22.98
CA SER A 361 -3.20 -14.80 -21.74
C SER A 361 -1.83 -15.47 -21.56
N ASP A 362 -1.31 -16.12 -22.61
CA ASP A 362 -0.15 -17.01 -22.55
C ASP A 362 1.19 -16.24 -22.48
N VAL A 363 1.40 -15.54 -21.37
CA VAL A 363 2.71 -15.52 -20.75
C VAL A 363 2.61 -16.51 -19.60
N GLN A 364 3.27 -17.68 -19.71
CA GLN A 364 3.38 -18.66 -18.63
C GLN A 364 4.09 -18.04 -17.42
N LYS A 365 3.37 -17.22 -16.68
CA LYS A 365 3.84 -16.57 -15.45
C LYS A 365 3.29 -17.40 -14.30
N HIS A 366 4.17 -18.12 -13.60
CA HIS A 366 3.84 -18.65 -12.29
C HIS A 366 3.42 -17.48 -11.39
N MET A 367 2.15 -17.47 -10.99
CA MET A 367 1.56 -16.45 -10.13
C MET A 367 2.02 -16.68 -8.69
N ASP A 368 2.05 -15.60 -7.89
CA ASP A 368 2.38 -15.74 -6.47
C ASP A 368 1.28 -16.55 -5.75
N PHE A 369 1.70 -17.24 -4.69
CA PHE A 369 0.80 -17.88 -3.74
C PHE A 369 -0.04 -16.85 -2.98
N ASP A 370 -1.15 -17.30 -2.38
CA ASP A 370 -1.91 -16.49 -1.42
C ASP A 370 -1.57 -16.90 0.01
N PHE A 371 -1.35 -15.90 0.87
CA PHE A 371 -1.07 -16.10 2.28
C PHE A 371 -2.23 -16.78 3.04
N SER A 372 -3.45 -16.84 2.47
CA SER A 372 -4.57 -17.59 3.02
C SER A 372 -4.38 -19.11 2.94
N LEU A 373 -3.49 -19.60 2.07
CA LEU A 373 -3.18 -21.03 1.95
C LEU A 373 -2.37 -21.57 3.13
N TYR A 374 -1.75 -20.68 3.88
CA TYR A 374 -0.90 -21.03 5.01
C TYR A 374 -1.58 -20.64 6.31
N SER A 375 -1.45 -21.51 7.30
CA SER A 375 -1.87 -21.24 8.67
C SER A 375 -0.74 -21.57 9.62
N VAL A 376 -0.69 -20.87 10.74
CA VAL A 376 0.26 -21.14 11.82
C VAL A 376 -0.53 -21.57 13.05
N PRO A 377 -1.04 -22.81 13.07
CA PRO A 377 -1.86 -23.28 14.18
C PRO A 377 -1.04 -23.29 15.48
N GLY A 378 -1.61 -22.72 16.55
CA GLY A 378 -0.99 -22.70 17.88
C GLY A 378 -0.05 -21.53 18.16
N TYR A 379 0.27 -20.69 17.17
CA TYR A 379 1.08 -19.49 17.37
C TYR A 379 0.27 -18.32 17.94
N ASP A 380 0.80 -17.62 18.95
CA ASP A 380 0.17 -16.43 19.52
C ASP A 380 0.36 -15.20 18.61
N LEU A 381 -0.71 -14.78 17.95
CA LEU A 381 -0.72 -13.60 17.09
C LEU A 381 -0.36 -12.28 17.81
N ASN A 382 -0.39 -12.26 19.15
CA ASN A 382 -0.04 -11.08 19.93
C ASN A 382 1.48 -10.82 20.00
N CYS A 383 2.30 -11.85 19.75
CA CYS A 383 3.76 -11.74 19.77
C CYS A 383 4.31 -10.65 18.84
N ILE A 384 3.62 -10.36 17.72
CA ILE A 384 4.07 -9.34 16.74
C ILE A 384 3.46 -7.95 16.97
N VAL A 385 2.60 -7.76 17.98
CA VAL A 385 1.94 -6.47 18.25
C VAL A 385 2.96 -5.35 18.53
N PRO A 386 4.03 -5.56 19.32
CA PRO A 386 5.07 -4.55 19.52
C PRO A 386 5.68 -4.09 18.20
N ILE A 387 6.03 -5.04 17.32
CA ILE A 387 6.61 -4.77 16.00
C ILE A 387 5.66 -3.90 15.17
N LYS A 388 4.37 -4.24 15.12
CA LYS A 388 3.36 -3.45 14.38
C LYS A 388 3.20 -2.02 14.88
N ARG A 389 3.58 -1.71 16.12
CA ARG A 389 3.52 -0.35 16.69
C ARG A 389 4.77 0.46 16.37
N ALA A 390 5.93 -0.17 16.32
CA ALA A 390 7.21 0.50 16.10
C ALA A 390 7.59 0.61 14.60
N ILE A 391 7.07 -0.28 13.74
CA ILE A 391 7.57 -0.47 12.36
C ILE A 391 7.57 0.80 11.49
N SER A 392 6.68 1.77 11.76
CA SER A 392 6.58 3.02 10.99
C SER A 392 7.81 3.94 11.09
N GLU A 393 8.69 3.72 12.07
CA GLU A 393 9.90 4.53 12.27
C GLU A 393 11.11 4.01 11.49
N TYR A 394 11.01 2.78 10.96
CA TYR A 394 12.08 2.03 10.34
C TYR A 394 11.85 1.84 8.84
N HIS A 395 12.92 1.59 8.10
CA HIS A 395 12.89 1.35 6.67
C HIS A 395 13.29 -0.08 6.29
N ASN A 396 13.83 -0.84 7.23
CA ASN A 396 14.19 -2.25 7.02
C ASN A 396 13.81 -3.07 8.25
N LEU A 397 13.49 -4.35 8.03
CA LEU A 397 13.18 -5.29 9.09
C LEU A 397 14.19 -6.44 9.06
N VAL A 398 14.79 -6.75 10.20
CA VAL A 398 15.73 -7.86 10.38
C VAL A 398 15.13 -8.83 11.39
N LEU A 399 14.75 -10.04 10.96
CA LEU A 399 14.33 -11.10 11.88
C LEU A 399 15.54 -11.98 12.19
N VAL A 400 15.83 -12.16 13.48
CA VAL A 400 16.98 -12.92 13.96
C VAL A 400 16.52 -14.11 14.78
N ASP A 401 16.93 -15.31 14.35
CA ASP A 401 16.94 -16.50 15.21
C ASP A 401 18.03 -16.29 16.28
N PHE A 402 17.61 -16.05 17.52
CA PHE A 402 18.56 -15.72 18.59
C PHE A 402 19.47 -16.90 18.94
N HIS A 403 19.00 -18.15 18.85
CA HIS A 403 19.81 -19.32 19.11
C HIS A 403 20.90 -19.49 18.07
N TYR A 404 20.56 -19.28 16.80
CA TYR A 404 21.52 -19.30 15.72
C TYR A 404 22.56 -18.18 15.91
N PHE A 405 22.11 -16.94 16.15
CA PHE A 405 22.99 -15.81 16.40
C PHE A 405 23.96 -16.07 17.57
N TYR A 406 23.45 -16.53 18.72
CA TYR A 406 24.27 -16.86 19.88
C TYR A 406 25.26 -17.99 19.60
N SER A 407 24.84 -19.03 18.89
CA SER A 407 25.72 -20.17 18.57
C SER A 407 26.95 -19.72 17.78
N VAL A 408 26.78 -18.81 16.82
CA VAL A 408 27.88 -18.24 16.03
C VAL A 408 28.73 -17.29 16.87
N CYS A 409 28.12 -16.45 17.71
CA CYS A 409 28.85 -15.63 18.68
C CYS A 409 29.76 -16.47 19.56
N ASN A 410 29.25 -17.58 20.09
CA ASN A 410 30.00 -18.48 20.95
C ASN A 410 31.12 -19.21 20.21
N GLU A 411 30.88 -19.64 18.98
CA GLU A 411 31.91 -20.25 18.12
C GLU A 411 33.05 -19.28 17.82
N ILE A 412 32.73 -18.09 17.32
CA ILE A 412 33.72 -17.06 16.96
C ILE A 412 34.49 -16.60 18.20
N TYR A 413 33.81 -16.37 19.32
CA TYR A 413 34.48 -16.04 20.58
C TYR A 413 35.42 -17.18 21.01
N GLY A 414 34.92 -18.41 21.07
CA GLY A 414 35.71 -19.58 21.44
C GLY A 414 36.96 -19.76 20.58
N ARG A 415 36.86 -19.43 19.29
CA ARG A 415 37.95 -19.51 18.31
C ARG A 415 38.99 -18.41 18.46
N TYR A 416 38.58 -17.15 18.70
CA TYR A 416 39.50 -16.01 18.59
C TYR A 416 39.86 -15.31 19.91
N HIS A 417 39.12 -15.50 21.01
CA HIS A 417 39.34 -14.76 22.26
C HIS A 417 40.75 -14.92 22.87
N LYS A 418 41.48 -15.99 22.52
CA LYS A 418 42.88 -16.22 22.98
C LYS A 418 43.90 -15.45 22.16
N LEU A 419 43.59 -15.16 20.91
CA LEU A 419 44.50 -14.54 19.93
C LEU A 419 44.17 -13.07 19.68
N HIS A 420 42.96 -12.64 20.03
CA HIS A 420 42.47 -11.28 19.90
C HIS A 420 41.73 -10.91 21.18
N ASP A 421 41.97 -9.69 21.68
CA ASP A 421 41.24 -9.15 22.83
C ASP A 421 39.78 -8.88 22.40
N ILE A 422 38.84 -9.69 22.90
CA ILE A 422 37.41 -9.57 22.60
C ILE A 422 36.69 -9.20 23.88
N ASP A 423 36.19 -7.97 23.94
CA ASP A 423 35.31 -7.51 25.01
C ASP A 423 33.85 -7.63 24.56
N VAL A 424 33.19 -8.72 24.99
CA VAL A 424 31.78 -9.02 24.64
C VAL A 424 30.85 -7.87 25.03
N SER A 425 31.15 -7.14 26.12
CA SER A 425 30.32 -6.02 26.58
C SER A 425 30.33 -4.81 25.62
N LYS A 426 31.27 -4.78 24.67
CA LYS A 426 31.41 -3.74 23.64
C LYS A 426 30.94 -4.20 22.26
N MET A 427 30.25 -5.34 22.15
CA MET A 427 29.74 -5.84 20.88
C MET A 427 28.89 -4.79 20.14
N ASP A 428 29.20 -4.57 18.86
CA ASP A 428 28.57 -3.58 18.01
C ASP A 428 27.78 -4.22 16.87
N LEU A 429 26.47 -3.95 16.77
CA LEU A 429 25.66 -4.50 15.68
C LEU A 429 25.72 -3.68 14.39
N ARG A 430 26.20 -2.42 14.45
CA ARG A 430 26.27 -1.51 13.30
C ARG A 430 27.03 -2.05 12.08
N PRO A 431 28.09 -2.88 12.22
CA PRO A 431 28.74 -3.56 11.11
C PRO A 431 27.79 -4.33 10.18
N LEU A 432 26.65 -4.83 10.68
CA LEU A 432 25.61 -5.43 9.85
C LEU A 432 25.27 -4.54 8.66
N VAL A 433 25.00 -3.26 8.96
CA VAL A 433 24.52 -2.30 7.98
C VAL A 433 25.69 -1.70 7.23
N SER A 434 26.70 -1.21 7.96
CA SER A 434 27.79 -0.44 7.37
C SER A 434 28.71 -1.23 6.45
N LEU A 435 28.76 -2.56 6.60
CA LEU A 435 29.65 -3.43 5.82
C LEU A 435 28.89 -4.35 4.85
N PHE A 436 27.69 -4.83 5.23
CA PHE A 436 27.00 -5.85 4.42
C PHE A 436 25.76 -5.36 3.70
N LEU A 437 24.99 -4.47 4.31
CA LEU A 437 23.71 -4.02 3.75
C LEU A 437 23.78 -2.66 3.04
N ASN A 438 24.90 -1.92 3.17
CA ASN A 438 25.07 -0.58 2.58
C ASN A 438 24.92 -0.50 1.04
N GLN A 439 25.11 -1.62 0.33
CA GLN A 439 24.92 -1.74 -1.12
C GLN A 439 23.52 -2.25 -1.51
N ILE A 440 22.70 -2.58 -0.52
CA ILE A 440 21.41 -3.24 -0.69
C ILE A 440 20.26 -2.32 -0.28
N ALA A 441 20.46 -1.52 0.77
CA ALA A 441 19.49 -0.57 1.29
C ALA A 441 20.19 0.61 2.00
N GLU A 442 19.41 1.48 2.62
CA GLU A 442 19.91 2.64 3.37
C GLU A 442 21.00 2.26 4.36
N ASN A 443 22.09 3.05 4.38
CA ASN A 443 23.22 2.83 5.26
C ASN A 443 23.07 3.61 6.58
N ASP A 444 21.94 3.43 7.24
CA ASP A 444 21.65 4.00 8.56
C ASP A 444 21.13 2.89 9.48
N PHE A 445 21.94 2.51 10.47
CA PHE A 445 21.62 1.42 11.39
C PHE A 445 20.32 1.66 12.17
N ASP A 446 20.05 2.92 12.54
CA ASP A 446 18.85 3.27 13.32
C ASP A 446 17.56 3.08 12.52
N LYS A 447 17.65 2.88 11.19
CA LYS A 447 16.53 2.57 10.29
C LYS A 447 16.28 1.08 10.08
N TYR A 448 17.03 0.20 10.74
CA TYR A 448 16.80 -1.24 10.76
C TYR A 448 16.16 -1.65 12.08
N LEU A 449 14.95 -2.20 12.05
CA LEU A 449 14.36 -2.84 13.22
C LEU A 449 14.87 -4.28 13.33
N LEU A 450 15.65 -4.58 14.36
CA LEU A 450 16.14 -5.93 14.65
C LEU A 450 15.18 -6.62 15.62
N VAL A 451 14.54 -7.69 15.16
CA VAL A 451 13.61 -8.49 15.93
C VAL A 451 14.25 -9.83 16.26
N PHE A 452 14.66 -10.00 17.51
CA PHE A 452 15.21 -11.26 18.01
C PHE A 452 14.08 -12.14 18.54
N VAL A 453 13.95 -13.34 17.98
CA VAL A 453 13.05 -14.35 18.53
C VAL A 453 13.86 -15.24 19.45
N LYS A 454 13.39 -15.47 20.68
CA LYS A 454 14.06 -16.34 21.66
C LYS A 454 13.08 -17.14 22.50
N GLU A 455 13.55 -18.25 23.07
CA GLU A 455 12.78 -19.06 24.00
C GLU A 455 12.57 -18.35 25.36
N VAL A 456 11.36 -18.47 25.93
CA VAL A 456 11.03 -17.90 27.25
C VAL A 456 11.97 -18.43 28.33
N GLY A 457 12.53 -17.51 29.12
CA GLY A 457 13.36 -17.84 30.28
C GLY A 457 14.77 -18.35 29.95
N ARG A 458 15.14 -18.43 28.67
CA ARG A 458 16.49 -18.79 28.26
C ARG A 458 17.42 -17.58 28.35
N SER A 459 18.53 -17.75 29.06
CA SER A 459 19.63 -16.80 29.12
C SER A 459 20.79 -17.34 28.31
N GLU A 460 21.36 -16.50 27.46
CA GLU A 460 22.46 -16.83 26.57
C GLU A 460 23.63 -15.90 26.93
N CYS A 461 24.44 -16.37 27.88
CA CYS A 461 25.57 -15.64 28.43
C CYS A 461 26.86 -16.03 27.71
N LEU A 462 27.57 -15.03 27.18
CA LEU A 462 28.89 -15.18 26.58
C LEU A 462 29.89 -14.38 27.41
N ASP A 463 30.95 -15.03 27.90
CA ASP A 463 31.95 -14.42 28.80
C ASP A 463 31.34 -13.70 30.01
N GLY A 464 30.27 -14.26 30.58
CA GLY A 464 29.55 -13.66 31.71
C GLY A 464 28.64 -12.49 31.36
N VAL A 465 28.55 -12.09 30.09
CA VAL A 465 27.63 -11.07 29.58
C VAL A 465 26.36 -11.73 29.04
N ASP A 466 25.20 -11.38 29.58
CA ASP A 466 23.91 -11.77 29.00
C ASP A 466 23.65 -10.98 27.71
N LEU A 467 23.67 -11.66 26.56
CA LEU A 467 23.52 -10.99 25.26
C LEU A 467 22.12 -10.36 25.11
N SER A 468 21.06 -10.92 25.68
CA SER A 468 19.73 -10.29 25.62
C SER A 468 19.75 -8.92 26.31
N CYS A 469 20.39 -8.84 27.48
CA CYS A 469 20.54 -7.58 28.22
C CYS A 469 21.42 -6.58 27.48
N LEU A 470 22.48 -7.03 26.82
CA LEU A 470 23.34 -6.14 26.02
C LEU A 470 22.59 -5.57 24.81
N LEU A 471 21.87 -6.41 24.06
CA LEU A 471 21.18 -6.03 22.82
C LEU A 471 19.99 -5.09 23.06
N THR A 472 19.33 -5.17 24.22
CA THR A 472 18.24 -4.23 24.59
C THR A 472 18.71 -2.80 24.86
N THR A 473 20.02 -2.52 24.85
CA THR A 473 20.54 -1.15 24.91
C THR A 473 20.30 -0.36 23.61
N TYR A 474 20.08 -1.06 22.49
CA TYR A 474 19.75 -0.47 21.21
C TYR A 474 18.24 -0.17 21.11
N LYS A 475 17.88 1.05 20.69
CA LYS A 475 16.46 1.46 20.58
C LYS A 475 15.70 0.75 19.47
N ASN A 476 16.43 0.27 18.47
CA ASN A 476 15.93 -0.41 17.28
C ASN A 476 15.98 -1.94 17.41
N VAL A 477 16.08 -2.46 18.64
CA VAL A 477 16.06 -3.89 18.94
C VAL A 477 14.79 -4.23 19.72
N GLU A 478 14.07 -5.26 19.26
CA GLU A 478 12.89 -5.81 19.90
C GLU A 478 13.07 -7.31 20.12
N PHE A 479 12.61 -7.82 21.28
CA PHE A 479 12.61 -9.24 21.58
C PHE A 479 11.19 -9.81 21.54
N ILE A 480 11.04 -10.95 20.89
CA ILE A 480 9.84 -11.77 20.94
C ILE A 480 10.19 -13.06 21.67
N GLU A 481 9.71 -13.18 22.91
CA GLU A 481 9.86 -14.40 23.70
C GLU A 481 8.73 -15.38 23.35
N VAL A 482 9.11 -16.62 23.04
CA VAL A 482 8.19 -17.66 22.58
C VAL A 482 8.35 -18.96 23.37
N PRO A 483 7.25 -19.69 23.67
CA PRO A 483 7.31 -20.93 24.44
C PRO A 483 7.78 -22.13 23.60
N ASN A 484 7.47 -22.19 22.31
CA ASN A 484 7.85 -23.30 21.42
C ASN A 484 8.72 -22.77 20.28
N PHE A 485 10.00 -22.52 20.57
CA PHE A 485 10.92 -21.77 19.70
C PHE A 485 10.80 -22.07 18.21
N GLU A 486 10.94 -23.35 17.82
CA GLU A 486 10.94 -23.74 16.41
C GLU A 486 9.63 -23.44 15.66
N THR A 487 8.50 -23.79 16.27
CA THR A 487 7.17 -23.55 15.70
C THR A 487 6.90 -22.04 15.67
N ASP A 488 7.29 -21.34 16.73
CA ASP A 488 6.97 -19.95 16.93
C ASP A 488 7.91 -19.00 16.17
N LEU A 489 9.14 -19.41 15.86
CA LEU A 489 10.04 -18.73 14.93
C LEU A 489 9.44 -18.72 13.53
N CYS A 490 9.00 -19.89 13.04
CA CYS A 490 8.32 -20.00 11.75
C CYS A 490 7.00 -19.21 11.74
N GLY A 491 6.27 -19.20 12.86
CA GLY A 491 5.06 -18.39 13.02
C GLY A 491 5.31 -16.89 12.97
N THR A 492 6.35 -16.43 13.68
CA THR A 492 6.80 -15.03 13.66
C THR A 492 7.22 -14.63 12.25
N LEU A 493 8.07 -15.44 11.61
CA LEU A 493 8.51 -15.22 10.22
C LEU A 493 7.31 -15.12 9.28
N PHE A 494 6.42 -16.12 9.27
CA PHE A 494 5.25 -16.13 8.41
C PHE A 494 4.41 -14.87 8.57
N LEU A 495 4.11 -14.46 9.81
CA LEU A 495 3.27 -13.29 10.03
C LEU A 495 3.96 -11.99 9.64
N LEU A 496 5.23 -11.81 9.98
CA LEU A 496 5.97 -10.62 9.54
C LEU A 496 6.04 -10.57 8.01
N PHE A 497 6.24 -11.71 7.36
CA PHE A 497 6.34 -11.81 5.90
C PHE A 497 5.00 -11.51 5.23
N LYS A 498 3.91 -12.05 5.80
CA LYS A 498 2.54 -11.72 5.41
C LYS A 498 2.27 -10.22 5.54
N ASN A 499 2.68 -9.59 6.65
CA ASN A 499 2.51 -8.15 6.83
C ASN A 499 3.35 -7.36 5.82
N TYR A 500 4.60 -7.74 5.58
CA TYR A 500 5.48 -7.10 4.61
C TYR A 500 4.87 -7.03 3.19
N TYR A 501 4.11 -8.05 2.78
CA TYR A 501 3.48 -8.11 1.46
C TYR A 501 2.01 -7.73 1.37
N LEU A 502 1.26 -7.72 2.48
CA LEU A 502 -0.19 -7.44 2.49
C LEU A 502 -0.64 -6.29 3.40
N ASN A 503 0.20 -5.79 4.30
CA ASN A 503 -0.17 -4.74 5.25
C ASN A 503 0.50 -3.41 4.90
N ASP A 504 -0.30 -2.41 4.55
CA ASP A 504 0.13 -1.05 4.19
C ASP A 504 1.07 -0.42 5.23
N ARG A 505 0.94 -0.79 6.52
CA ARG A 505 1.83 -0.32 7.59
C ARG A 505 3.28 -0.80 7.45
N PHE A 506 3.54 -1.77 6.58
CA PHE A 506 4.86 -2.35 6.33
C PHE A 506 5.36 -2.05 4.91
N PHE A 507 4.54 -1.45 4.04
CA PHE A 507 4.89 -1.28 2.63
C PHE A 507 5.96 -0.23 2.38
N HIS A 508 6.26 0.58 3.41
CA HIS A 508 7.38 1.52 3.41
C HIS A 508 8.72 0.81 3.64
N LEU A 509 8.73 -0.45 4.06
CA LEU A 509 9.97 -1.21 4.25
C LEU A 509 10.60 -1.54 2.89
N ASP A 510 11.91 -1.35 2.80
CA ASP A 510 12.73 -1.71 1.66
C ASP A 510 13.08 -3.20 1.71
N LYS A 511 13.84 -3.61 2.72
CA LYS A 511 14.29 -5.01 2.85
C LYS A 511 13.68 -5.72 4.04
N PHE A 512 13.43 -7.00 3.83
CA PHE A 512 13.23 -7.96 4.91
C PHE A 512 14.42 -8.91 4.95
N VAL A 513 15.29 -8.69 5.94
CA VAL A 513 16.48 -9.49 6.21
C VAL A 513 16.17 -10.58 7.22
N ILE A 514 16.68 -11.80 7.02
CA ILE A 514 16.45 -12.94 7.90
C ILE A 514 17.80 -13.55 8.28
N ALA A 515 18.17 -13.46 9.56
CA ALA A 515 19.34 -14.11 10.12
C ALA A 515 18.95 -15.44 10.76
N ALA A 516 19.04 -16.51 9.97
CA ALA A 516 18.71 -17.87 10.38
C ALA A 516 19.40 -18.87 9.45
N ASP A 517 19.71 -20.06 9.98
CA ASP A 517 20.17 -21.19 9.19
C ASP A 517 19.48 -22.48 9.66
N ASN A 518 18.22 -22.63 9.25
CA ASN A 518 17.31 -23.68 9.73
C ASN A 518 16.49 -24.26 8.57
N ILE A 519 16.42 -25.58 8.48
CA ILE A 519 15.70 -26.29 7.40
C ILE A 519 14.19 -25.99 7.35
N LYS A 520 13.55 -25.74 8.49
CA LYS A 520 12.12 -25.38 8.55
C LYS A 520 11.88 -23.96 8.06
N VAL A 521 12.75 -23.02 8.47
CA VAL A 521 12.75 -21.64 7.96
C VAL A 521 12.93 -21.66 6.45
N ASN A 522 13.91 -22.43 5.95
CA ASN A 522 14.13 -22.61 4.52
C ASN A 522 12.91 -23.19 3.79
N GLY A 523 12.28 -24.24 4.35
CA GLY A 523 11.08 -24.85 3.79
C GLY A 523 9.91 -23.86 3.70
N LEU A 524 9.71 -23.05 4.73
CA LEU A 524 8.71 -21.99 4.73
C LEU A 524 9.02 -20.95 3.66
N LEU A 525 10.24 -20.38 3.64
CA LEU A 525 10.63 -19.36 2.67
C LEU A 525 10.51 -19.85 1.22
N SER A 526 10.91 -21.09 0.95
CA SER A 526 10.76 -21.70 -0.37
C SER A 526 9.31 -21.77 -0.84
N ALA A 527 8.36 -21.87 0.09
CA ALA A 527 6.94 -21.95 -0.19
C ALA A 527 6.27 -20.57 -0.31
N ILE A 528 6.73 -19.59 0.47
CA ILE A 528 6.08 -18.27 0.60
C ILE A 528 6.89 -17.11 0.01
N THR A 529 7.94 -17.35 -0.76
CA THR A 529 8.72 -16.25 -1.37
C THR A 529 8.36 -16.08 -2.84
N PRO A 530 7.96 -14.86 -3.28
CA PRO A 530 7.79 -14.56 -4.69
C PRO A 530 9.05 -14.79 -5.51
N GLU A 531 8.91 -15.33 -6.73
CA GLU A 531 10.03 -15.82 -7.55
C GLU A 531 11.13 -14.78 -7.82
N PHE A 532 10.76 -13.50 -7.93
CA PHE A 532 11.71 -12.43 -8.27
C PHE A 532 12.80 -12.19 -7.21
N ASN A 533 12.63 -12.74 -5.99
CA ASN A 533 13.64 -12.67 -4.93
C ASN A 533 14.81 -13.63 -5.15
N PHE A 534 14.66 -14.63 -6.03
CA PHE A 534 15.70 -15.62 -6.30
C PHE A 534 16.58 -15.17 -7.47
N GLY A 535 17.91 -15.21 -7.29
CA GLY A 535 18.88 -14.91 -8.35
C GLY A 535 18.92 -13.45 -8.84
N ASN A 536 18.21 -12.54 -8.17
CA ASN A 536 18.15 -11.11 -8.53
C ASN A 536 19.23 -10.32 -7.78
N SER A 537 19.76 -9.28 -8.44
CA SER A 537 20.69 -8.33 -7.82
C SER A 537 20.04 -7.43 -6.79
N ASN A 538 18.73 -7.18 -6.80
CA ASN A 538 18.06 -6.33 -5.81
C ASN A 538 16.78 -6.96 -5.24
N PRO A 539 16.86 -8.06 -4.47
CA PRO A 539 15.69 -8.71 -3.92
C PRO A 539 15.09 -7.92 -2.74
N ASP A 540 13.81 -8.18 -2.43
CA ASP A 540 13.18 -7.70 -1.19
C ASP A 540 13.70 -8.48 0.02
N ILE A 541 14.01 -9.77 -0.17
CA ILE A 541 14.45 -10.69 0.87
C ILE A 541 15.95 -10.94 0.81
N VAL A 542 16.62 -10.80 1.95
CA VAL A 542 18.06 -11.07 2.10
C VAL A 542 18.29 -12.02 3.27
N LEU A 543 19.16 -13.00 3.11
CA LEU A 543 19.52 -13.92 4.18
C LEU A 543 20.84 -13.55 4.85
N ILE A 544 20.96 -13.80 6.15
CA ILE A 544 22.23 -13.85 6.87
C ILE A 544 22.36 -15.26 7.43
N ARG A 545 23.32 -16.01 6.89
CA ARG A 545 23.41 -17.46 7.09
C ARG A 545 24.85 -17.95 6.96
N ASN A 546 25.11 -19.24 7.14
CA ASN A 546 26.42 -19.80 6.87
C ASN A 546 26.74 -19.75 5.37
N MET A 547 28.03 -19.84 5.05
CA MET A 547 28.48 -19.89 3.67
C MET A 547 27.94 -21.12 2.91
N ASN A 548 27.95 -21.03 1.58
CA ASN A 548 27.51 -22.14 0.73
C ASN A 548 28.29 -23.43 1.04
N GLY A 549 27.57 -24.55 1.10
CA GLY A 549 28.11 -25.85 1.49
C GLY A 549 27.99 -26.17 2.99
N MET A 550 27.71 -25.17 3.84
CA MET A 550 27.50 -25.33 5.28
C MET A 550 26.12 -24.87 5.76
N THR A 551 25.24 -24.46 4.85
CA THR A 551 23.91 -23.95 5.16
C THR A 551 22.81 -24.96 4.83
N ALA A 552 21.69 -24.87 5.56
CA ALA A 552 20.43 -25.54 5.26
C ALA A 552 19.48 -24.68 4.40
N MET A 553 19.87 -23.44 4.06
CA MET A 553 19.07 -22.47 3.33
C MET A 553 19.27 -22.59 1.80
N ASP A 554 18.25 -22.20 1.03
CA ASP A 554 18.34 -22.18 -0.44
C ASP A 554 19.42 -21.20 -0.93
N GLY A 555 20.37 -21.73 -1.71
CA GLY A 555 21.51 -21.00 -2.25
C GLY A 555 21.16 -19.90 -3.26
N ARG A 556 19.91 -19.86 -3.77
CA ARG A 556 19.45 -18.86 -4.74
C ARG A 556 19.12 -17.50 -4.12
N PHE A 557 18.91 -17.44 -2.81
CA PHE A 557 18.72 -16.16 -2.12
C PHE A 557 20.01 -15.35 -2.11
N ARG A 558 19.88 -14.02 -2.24
CA ARG A 558 20.97 -13.12 -1.89
C ARG A 558 21.24 -13.23 -0.40
N TYR A 559 22.52 -13.36 -0.02
CA TYR A 559 22.90 -13.57 1.38
C TYR A 559 24.19 -12.87 1.77
N ALA A 560 24.34 -12.64 3.07
CA ALA A 560 25.59 -12.32 3.76
C ALA A 560 25.99 -13.49 4.66
N VAL A 561 27.30 -13.69 4.86
CA VAL A 561 27.83 -14.74 5.75
C VAL A 561 27.80 -14.23 7.18
N ILE A 562 27.17 -14.99 8.08
CA ILE A 562 26.99 -14.57 9.48
C ILE A 562 28.32 -14.40 10.21
N ASP A 563 29.31 -15.25 9.96
CA ASP A 563 30.62 -15.20 10.62
C ASP A 563 31.26 -13.83 10.44
N TYR A 564 31.20 -13.29 9.23
CA TYR A 564 31.74 -11.96 8.93
C TYR A 564 31.02 -10.87 9.72
N TRP A 565 29.70 -10.98 9.89
CA TRP A 565 28.96 -10.04 10.72
C TRP A 565 29.41 -10.13 12.17
N ILE A 566 29.47 -11.33 12.75
CA ILE A 566 29.83 -11.53 14.16
C ILE A 566 31.28 -11.14 14.45
N VAL A 567 32.22 -11.49 13.57
CA VAL A 567 33.63 -11.07 13.66
C VAL A 567 33.74 -9.56 13.72
N ALA A 568 33.08 -8.86 12.79
CA ALA A 568 33.08 -7.39 12.77
C ALA A 568 32.37 -6.81 14.00
N ALA A 569 31.31 -7.46 14.48
CA ALA A 569 30.60 -7.05 15.68
C ALA A 569 31.44 -7.17 16.96
N PHE A 570 32.38 -8.12 17.00
CA PHE A 570 33.40 -8.22 18.05
C PHE A 570 34.60 -7.29 17.84
N GLY A 571 34.60 -6.45 16.80
CA GLY A 571 35.67 -5.49 16.53
C GLY A 571 36.94 -6.12 15.95
N ILE A 572 36.87 -7.34 15.44
CA ILE A 572 38.00 -8.02 14.78
C ILE A 572 38.10 -7.51 13.33
N PRO A 573 39.24 -6.94 12.90
CA PRO A 573 39.39 -6.46 11.52
C PRO A 573 39.38 -7.61 10.50
N PHE A 574 38.73 -7.41 9.35
CA PHE A 574 38.69 -8.42 8.28
C PHE A 574 40.07 -8.80 7.76
N GLU A 575 41.02 -7.85 7.68
CA GLU A 575 42.37 -8.16 7.22
C GLU A 575 43.11 -9.11 8.18
N SER A 576 42.71 -9.13 9.45
CA SER A 576 43.30 -9.98 10.49
C SER A 576 42.77 -11.41 10.46
N LEU A 577 41.59 -11.67 9.88
CA LEU A 577 40.97 -13.00 9.89
C LEU A 577 41.88 -14.08 9.28
N GLY A 578 42.42 -13.84 8.09
CA GLY A 578 43.26 -14.83 7.42
C GLY A 578 44.56 -15.14 8.18
N MET A 579 45.10 -14.16 8.92
CA MET A 579 46.25 -14.38 9.80
C MET A 579 45.87 -15.16 11.06
N LEU A 580 44.73 -14.83 11.67
CA LEU A 580 44.22 -15.52 12.85
C LEU A 580 43.89 -16.99 12.53
N ASP A 581 43.28 -17.24 11.37
CA ASP A 581 43.02 -18.59 10.86
C ASP A 581 44.32 -19.39 10.71
N ALA A 582 45.35 -18.79 10.08
CA ALA A 582 46.66 -19.43 9.91
C ALA A 582 47.38 -19.70 11.24
N LEU A 583 47.22 -18.83 12.25
CA LEU A 583 47.79 -19.04 13.59
C LEU A 583 47.11 -20.21 14.31
N LEU A 584 45.79 -20.34 14.19
CA LEU A 584 45.03 -21.46 14.74
C LEU A 584 45.39 -22.80 14.09
N GLU A 585 45.61 -22.81 12.76
CA GLU A 585 46.09 -24.01 12.06
C GLU A 585 47.48 -24.43 12.54
N ASN A 586 48.37 -23.48 12.83
CA ASN A 586 49.71 -23.77 13.37
C ASN A 586 49.66 -24.25 14.84
N GLU A 587 48.81 -23.69 15.70
CA GLU A 587 48.63 -24.18 17.08
C GLU A 587 48.05 -25.61 17.11
N CYS A 588 47.14 -25.95 16.19
CA CYS A 588 46.65 -27.33 16.03
C CYS A 588 47.70 -28.27 15.40
N GLY A 589 48.59 -27.75 14.54
CA GLY A 589 49.71 -28.49 13.98
C GLY A 589 50.77 -28.85 15.03
N ASP A 590 51.11 -27.92 15.93
CA ASP A 590 52.10 -28.14 16.98
C ASP A 590 51.61 -29.10 18.09
N ALA A 591 50.30 -29.18 18.33
CA ALA A 591 49.70 -30.18 19.23
C ALA A 591 49.79 -31.62 18.69
N PHE A 592 49.94 -31.81 17.37
CA PHE A 592 50.14 -33.13 16.75
C PHE A 592 51.61 -33.60 16.79
N TYR A 593 52.56 -32.69 17.00
CA TYR A 593 54.00 -33.00 17.11
C TYR A 593 54.53 -33.03 18.54
N SER A 594 53.72 -32.68 19.55
CA SER A 594 54.11 -32.78 20.97
C SER A 594 53.86 -34.15 21.61
N ASP A 595 53.26 -35.10 20.90
CA ASP A 595 53.01 -36.49 21.34
C ASP A 595 53.84 -37.53 20.55
N GLN A 596 55.01 -37.16 20.03
CA GLN A 596 56.02 -38.10 19.50
C GLN A 596 57.29 -38.18 20.35
#